data_AF-I1QQ38-F1
#
_entry.id   AF-I1QQ38-F1
#
_cell.length_a   1.000
_cell.length_b   1.000
_cell.length_c   1.000
_cell.angle_alpha   90.00
_cell.angle_beta   90.00
_cell.angle_gamma   90.00
#
_symmetry.space_group_name_H-M   'P 1'
#
loop_
_entity.id
_entity.type
_entity.pdbx_description
1 polymer ?
#
loop_
_entity_poly.entity_id
_entity_poly.type
_entity_poly.pdbx_seq_one_letter_code
_entity_poly.pdbx_strand_id
1 'polypeptide(L)'
;MAMAARRVQLADRWRGIQEAEEADDDGGGGEPSAARQRRLNQAKEEWFSHCFNFLGSLPKEEHIWCGYADIMGPFLETFLGYFDDQEENSPPRTIWKRISEELNVCAQCVCEHHQAQKDFDSEYRSGVDALLKVLRLLDEERVTEHLRQMNAKAQLKEYKPSCHDAEVSIMFEVLMYPILLDDLSLANQFQTFIERIDEIFEVSLSTNQQYPGVYALLFFKSCKARAIGLRLARSMGKLR
;
A
#
# COMPACT_ATOMS: atom_id res chain seq x y z
N MET A 1 25.55 7.15 -7.26
CA MET A 1 25.89 8.35 -6.45
C MET A 1 24.89 9.50 -6.64
N ALA A 2 24.52 9.88 -7.87
CA ALA A 2 23.56 10.98 -8.10
C ALA A 2 22.16 10.73 -7.50
N MET A 3 21.59 9.53 -7.65
CA MET A 3 20.26 9.21 -7.10
C MET A 3 20.22 9.24 -5.56
N ALA A 4 21.24 8.71 -4.89
CA ALA A 4 21.35 8.75 -3.43
C ALA A 4 21.45 10.20 -2.92
N ALA A 5 22.26 11.05 -3.55
CA ALA A 5 22.35 12.46 -3.19
C ALA A 5 21.02 13.20 -3.42
N ARG A 6 20.31 12.88 -4.51
CA ARG A 6 18.99 13.46 -4.80
C ARG A 6 17.94 13.00 -3.80
N ARG A 7 17.96 11.73 -3.38
CA ARG A 7 17.08 11.18 -2.35
C ARG A 7 17.26 11.95 -1.04
N VAL A 8 18.49 12.04 -0.54
CA VAL A 8 18.81 12.76 0.71
C VAL A 8 18.34 14.22 0.63
N GLN A 9 18.62 14.91 -0.49
CA GLN A 9 18.16 16.27 -0.70
C GLN A 9 16.63 16.40 -0.61
N LEU A 10 15.86 15.47 -1.20
CA LEU A 10 14.40 15.52 -1.15
C LEU A 10 13.88 15.22 0.26
N ALA A 11 14.42 14.21 0.95
CA ALA A 11 14.04 13.88 2.31
C ALA A 11 14.34 15.03 3.29
N ASP A 12 15.50 15.67 3.18
CA ASP A 12 15.88 16.82 4.03
C ASP A 12 14.99 18.04 3.77
N ARG A 13 14.62 18.28 2.51
CA ARG A 13 13.67 19.35 2.18
C ARG A 13 12.29 19.10 2.79
N TRP A 14 11.82 17.85 2.79
CA TRP A 14 10.54 17.51 3.41
C TRP A 14 10.57 17.73 4.92
N ARG A 15 11.64 17.28 5.58
CA ARG A 15 11.85 17.50 7.01
C ARG A 15 11.79 18.99 7.37
N GLY A 16 12.45 19.85 6.58
CA GLY A 16 12.39 21.29 6.79
C GLY A 16 11.01 21.91 6.57
N ILE A 17 10.16 21.31 5.71
CA ILE A 17 8.76 21.70 5.54
C ILE A 17 7.95 21.32 6.79
N GLN A 18 8.11 20.09 7.30
CA GLN A 18 7.42 19.62 8.50
C GLN A 18 7.80 20.43 9.74
N GLU A 19 9.08 20.71 9.95
CA GLU A 19 9.55 21.56 11.06
C GLU A 19 8.96 22.98 10.98
N ALA A 20 8.75 23.51 9.76
CA ALA A 20 8.13 24.81 9.56
C ALA A 20 6.61 24.82 9.83
N GLU A 21 5.93 23.69 9.60
CA GLU A 21 4.51 23.44 9.92
C GLU A 21 4.28 23.32 11.43
N GLU A 22 5.08 22.51 12.11
CA GLU A 22 4.97 22.30 13.56
C GLU A 22 5.25 23.59 14.35
N ALA A 23 6.20 24.40 13.86
CA ALA A 23 6.48 25.72 14.44
C ALA A 23 5.32 26.74 14.29
N ASP A 24 4.29 26.45 13.50
CA ASP A 24 3.06 27.27 13.43
C ASP A 24 1.99 26.82 14.45
N ASP A 25 2.05 25.60 15.00
CA ASP A 25 1.06 25.06 15.95
C ASP A 25 1.38 25.41 17.42
N ASP A 26 2.67 25.46 17.79
CA ASP A 26 3.12 25.48 19.20
C ASP A 26 3.40 26.89 19.80
N GLY A 27 3.05 27.98 19.11
CA GLY A 27 3.76 29.26 19.27
C GLY A 27 2.97 30.56 19.35
N GLY A 28 1.76 30.57 19.94
CA GLY A 28 1.15 31.79 20.48
C GLY A 28 0.03 32.44 19.67
N GLY A 29 -1.17 31.85 19.71
CA GLY A 29 -2.48 32.53 19.62
C GLY A 29 -2.78 33.45 18.42
N GLY A 30 -1.89 33.56 17.44
CA GLY A 30 -2.05 34.37 16.24
C GLY A 30 -2.15 33.47 15.02
N GLU A 31 -3.17 33.70 14.20
CA GLU A 31 -3.32 33.02 12.91
C GLU A 31 -2.00 33.10 12.11
N PRO A 32 -1.54 31.99 11.49
CA PRO A 32 -0.38 32.02 10.61
C PRO A 32 -0.55 33.13 9.58
N SER A 33 0.46 33.99 9.42
CA SER A 33 0.36 35.06 8.42
C SER A 33 0.06 34.43 7.06
N ALA A 34 -0.95 34.92 6.34
CA ALA A 34 -1.32 34.40 5.02
C ALA A 34 -0.14 34.38 4.03
N ALA A 35 0.89 35.21 4.26
CA ALA A 35 2.14 35.17 3.52
C ALA A 35 3.01 33.94 3.84
N ARG A 36 3.09 33.49 5.10
CA ARG A 36 3.82 32.29 5.52
C ARG A 36 3.14 31.03 5.01
N GLN A 37 1.82 30.89 5.18
CA GLN A 37 1.07 29.74 4.67
C GLN A 37 1.23 29.56 3.15
N ARG A 38 1.20 30.67 2.38
CA ARG A 38 1.43 30.62 0.93
C ARG A 38 2.84 30.13 0.58
N ARG A 39 3.86 30.54 1.31
CA ARG A 39 5.24 30.05 1.09
C ARG A 39 5.37 28.57 1.40
N LEU A 40 4.71 28.10 2.46
CA LEU A 40 4.72 26.69 2.82
C LEU A 40 4.02 25.84 1.75
N ASN A 41 2.84 26.26 1.31
CA ASN A 41 2.11 25.57 0.23
C ASN A 41 2.95 25.53 -1.06
N GLN A 42 3.59 26.66 -1.43
CA GLN A 42 4.50 26.70 -2.58
C GLN A 42 5.69 25.74 -2.42
N ALA A 43 6.30 25.69 -1.23
CA ALA A 43 7.41 24.77 -0.97
C ALA A 43 6.97 23.30 -1.08
N LYS A 44 5.77 22.96 -0.61
CA LYS A 44 5.15 21.64 -0.78
C LYS A 44 4.90 21.31 -2.25
N GLU A 45 4.26 22.20 -3.00
CA GLU A 45 3.99 22.03 -4.44
C GLU A 45 5.29 21.80 -5.24
N GLU A 46 6.31 22.63 -4.98
CA GLU A 46 7.63 22.45 -5.60
C GLU A 46 8.29 21.14 -5.18
N TRP A 47 8.13 20.71 -3.93
CA TRP A 47 8.65 19.43 -3.45
C TRP A 47 7.96 18.25 -4.15
N PHE A 48 6.63 18.24 -4.22
CA PHE A 48 5.85 17.20 -4.90
C PHE A 48 6.21 17.09 -6.38
N SER A 49 6.35 18.21 -7.08
CA SER A 49 6.77 18.23 -8.48
C SER A 49 8.16 17.59 -8.67
N HIS A 50 9.10 17.89 -7.77
CA HIS A 50 10.44 17.28 -7.83
C HIS A 50 10.42 15.78 -7.48
N CYS A 51 9.59 15.37 -6.53
CA CYS A 51 9.42 13.97 -6.16
C CYS A 51 8.80 13.17 -7.30
N PHE A 52 7.77 13.70 -7.97
CA PHE A 52 7.18 13.04 -9.14
C PHE A 52 8.22 12.78 -10.24
N ASN A 53 9.00 13.81 -10.61
CA ASN A 53 10.06 13.65 -11.61
C ASN A 53 11.12 12.63 -11.17
N PHE A 54 11.50 12.66 -9.90
CA PHE A 54 12.48 11.73 -9.35
C PHE A 54 11.97 10.29 -9.35
N LEU A 55 10.83 10.03 -8.69
CA LEU A 55 10.20 8.71 -8.58
C LEU A 55 9.81 8.15 -9.96
N GLY A 56 9.31 9.00 -10.85
CA GLY A 56 8.98 8.62 -12.23
C GLY A 56 10.21 8.25 -13.07
N SER A 57 11.38 8.79 -12.76
CA SER A 57 12.63 8.52 -13.48
C SER A 57 13.40 7.29 -13.01
N LEU A 58 13.02 6.69 -11.88
CA LEU A 58 13.72 5.53 -11.33
C LEU A 58 13.62 4.32 -12.28
N PRO A 59 14.68 3.49 -12.41
CA PRO A 59 14.63 2.23 -13.17
C PRO A 59 13.51 1.32 -12.67
N LYS A 60 12.98 0.43 -13.53
CA LYS A 60 11.88 -0.48 -13.13
C LYS A 60 12.31 -1.52 -12.10
N GLU A 61 13.60 -1.83 -12.08
CA GLU A 61 14.23 -2.77 -11.16
C GLU A 61 14.40 -2.16 -9.76
N GLU A 62 14.36 -0.83 -9.65
CA GLU A 62 14.38 -0.13 -8.36
C GLU A 62 12.94 0.12 -7.89
N HIS A 63 12.52 -0.66 -6.90
CA HIS A 63 11.20 -0.47 -6.30
C HIS A 63 11.18 0.81 -5.45
N ILE A 64 10.16 1.63 -5.67
CA ILE A 64 9.96 2.90 -4.98
C ILE A 64 9.88 2.66 -3.47
N TRP A 65 9.02 1.74 -3.04
CA TRP A 65 8.81 1.49 -1.61
C TRP A 65 10.04 0.89 -0.92
N CYS A 66 10.76 -0.02 -1.57
CA CYS A 66 11.96 -0.62 -0.95
C CYS A 66 13.12 0.37 -0.80
N GLY A 67 13.29 1.29 -1.75
CA GLY A 67 14.45 2.18 -1.81
C GLY A 67 14.20 3.61 -1.33
N TYR A 68 12.94 4.06 -1.34
CA TYR A 68 12.57 5.47 -1.29
C TYR A 68 11.27 5.73 -0.50
N ALA A 69 10.96 4.87 0.49
CA ALA A 69 9.79 5.03 1.37
C ALA A 69 9.76 6.40 2.09
N ASP A 70 10.92 6.96 2.43
CA ASP A 70 11.09 8.29 3.05
C ASP A 70 10.62 9.45 2.14
N ILE A 71 10.53 9.22 0.84
CA ILE A 71 9.98 10.16 -0.14
C ILE A 71 8.55 9.77 -0.52
N MET A 72 8.31 8.48 -0.76
CA MET A 72 7.01 7.99 -1.21
C MET A 72 5.93 8.17 -0.15
N GLY A 73 6.25 7.95 1.13
CA GLY A 73 5.33 8.13 2.25
C GLY A 73 4.70 9.54 2.25
N PRO A 74 5.49 10.62 2.35
CA PRO A 74 4.94 11.97 2.28
C PRO A 74 4.30 12.31 0.93
N PHE A 75 4.79 11.73 -0.18
CA PHE A 75 4.19 11.93 -1.50
C PHE A 75 2.75 11.40 -1.59
N LEU A 76 2.33 10.50 -0.69
CA LEU A 76 0.94 10.06 -0.59
C LEU A 76 -0.03 11.23 -0.30
N GLU A 77 0.41 12.36 0.26
CA GLU A 77 -0.45 13.55 0.42
C GLU A 77 -1.11 13.99 -0.90
N THR A 78 -0.43 13.78 -2.04
CA THR A 78 -0.95 14.10 -3.37
C THR A 78 -2.15 13.25 -3.79
N PHE A 79 -2.41 12.14 -3.11
CA PHE A 79 -3.49 11.21 -3.43
C PHE A 79 -4.85 11.67 -2.90
N LEU A 80 -4.91 12.69 -2.04
CA LEU A 80 -6.18 13.16 -1.46
C LEU A 80 -7.22 13.52 -2.54
N GLY A 81 -6.79 14.07 -3.67
CA GLY A 81 -7.63 14.40 -4.82
C GLY A 81 -7.65 13.36 -5.94
N TYR A 82 -7.20 12.12 -5.69
CA TYR A 82 -6.99 11.11 -6.74
C TYR A 82 -8.26 10.83 -7.57
N PHE A 83 -9.43 10.78 -6.93
CA PHE A 83 -10.70 10.51 -7.61
C PHE A 83 -11.34 11.75 -8.23
N ASP A 84 -10.93 12.95 -7.81
CA ASP A 84 -11.40 14.21 -8.40
C ASP A 84 -10.73 14.47 -9.75
N ASP A 85 -9.46 14.05 -9.87
CA ASP A 85 -8.65 14.19 -11.06
C ASP A 85 -9.05 13.19 -12.17
N GLN A 86 -9.46 13.72 -13.32
CA GLN A 86 -9.87 12.95 -14.49
C GLN A 86 -8.73 12.74 -15.49
N GLU A 87 -7.56 13.34 -15.29
CA GLU A 87 -6.42 13.21 -16.20
C GLU A 87 -5.71 11.87 -15.99
N GLU A 88 -5.86 10.94 -16.94
CA GLU A 88 -5.31 9.57 -16.85
C GLU A 88 -3.79 9.52 -16.62
N ASN A 89 -3.05 10.51 -17.13
CA ASN A 89 -1.59 10.59 -17.04
C ASN A 89 -1.11 11.56 -15.95
N SER A 90 -1.96 11.89 -14.99
CA SER A 90 -1.55 12.77 -13.91
C SER A 90 -0.46 12.15 -13.02
N PRO A 91 0.31 12.98 -12.30
CA PRO A 91 1.38 12.50 -11.45
C PRO A 91 0.97 11.39 -10.46
N PRO A 92 -0.13 11.52 -9.69
CA PRO A 92 -0.54 10.48 -8.76
C PRO A 92 -0.94 9.17 -9.45
N ARG A 93 -1.63 9.23 -10.61
CA ARG A 93 -2.05 8.03 -11.36
C ARG A 93 -0.86 7.27 -11.96
N THR A 94 0.10 8.00 -12.52
CA THR A 94 1.32 7.42 -13.09
C THR A 94 2.13 6.70 -12.01
N ILE A 95 2.31 7.35 -10.85
CA ILE A 95 3.01 6.75 -9.72
C ILE A 95 2.22 5.58 -9.14
N TRP A 96 0.90 5.72 -8.96
CA TRP A 96 0.03 4.66 -8.46
C TRP A 96 0.14 3.38 -9.30
N LYS A 97 0.07 3.52 -10.63
CA LYS A 97 0.23 2.39 -11.55
C LYS A 97 1.56 1.67 -11.34
N ARG A 98 2.65 2.44 -11.24
CA ARG A 98 3.98 1.89 -10.99
C ARG A 98 4.05 1.15 -9.66
N ILE A 99 3.68 1.80 -8.55
CA ILE A 99 3.78 1.15 -7.24
C ILE A 99 2.82 -0.03 -7.11
N SER A 100 1.68 -0.02 -7.82
CA SER A 100 0.78 -1.18 -7.90
C SER A 100 1.46 -2.40 -8.50
N GLU A 101 2.24 -2.22 -9.57
CA GLU A 101 3.01 -3.31 -10.18
C GLU A 101 4.07 -3.86 -9.20
N GLU A 102 4.73 -2.98 -8.44
CA GLU A 102 5.74 -3.35 -7.45
C GLU A 102 5.13 -4.08 -6.24
N LEU A 103 4.01 -3.58 -5.70
CA LEU A 103 3.25 -4.19 -4.59
C LEU A 103 2.77 -5.59 -4.93
N ASN A 104 2.37 -5.82 -6.18
CA ASN A 104 1.89 -7.12 -6.63
C ASN A 104 2.95 -8.22 -6.56
N VAL A 105 4.25 -7.91 -6.52
CA VAL A 105 5.32 -8.92 -6.57
C VAL A 105 6.33 -8.82 -5.42
N CYS A 106 6.23 -7.79 -4.57
CA CYS A 106 7.22 -7.54 -3.53
C CYS A 106 6.59 -7.32 -2.15
N ALA A 107 6.72 -8.32 -1.28
CA ALA A 107 6.23 -8.23 0.10
C ALA A 107 6.86 -7.09 0.90
N GLN A 108 8.11 -6.69 0.62
CA GLN A 108 8.71 -5.52 1.27
C GLN A 108 8.00 -4.23 0.85
N CYS A 109 7.65 -4.07 -0.43
CA CYS A 109 6.86 -2.92 -0.87
C CYS A 109 5.52 -2.88 -0.13
N VAL A 110 4.86 -4.03 0.03
CA VAL A 110 3.60 -4.14 0.78
C VAL A 110 3.80 -3.68 2.23
N CYS A 111 4.84 -4.16 2.90
CA CYS A 111 5.15 -3.76 4.28
C CYS A 111 5.33 -2.24 4.41
N GLU A 112 6.17 -1.63 3.56
CA GLU A 112 6.47 -0.20 3.62
C GLU A 112 5.23 0.66 3.31
N HIS A 113 4.43 0.25 2.31
CA HIS A 113 3.20 0.96 1.92
C HIS A 113 2.17 0.99 3.06
N HIS A 114 1.87 -0.17 3.66
CA HIS A 114 0.92 -0.24 4.78
C HIS A 114 1.50 0.39 6.06
N GLN A 115 2.82 0.36 6.25
CA GLN A 115 3.47 1.07 7.35
C GLN A 115 3.32 2.60 7.18
N ALA A 116 3.54 3.13 5.97
CA ALA A 116 3.34 4.55 5.71
C ALA A 116 1.89 4.99 5.96
N GLN A 117 0.90 4.19 5.57
CA GLN A 117 -0.52 4.45 5.90
C GLN A 117 -0.77 4.48 7.41
N LYS A 118 -0.15 3.57 8.16
CA LYS A 118 -0.25 3.53 9.61
C LYS A 118 0.40 4.75 10.27
N ASP A 119 1.50 5.24 9.71
CA ASP A 119 2.18 6.43 10.22
C ASP A 119 1.27 7.66 10.06
N PHE A 120 0.58 7.81 8.93
CA PHE A 120 -0.45 8.85 8.76
C PHE A 120 -1.56 8.78 9.82
N ASP A 121 -2.09 7.59 10.11
CA ASP A 121 -3.12 7.37 11.14
C ASP A 121 -2.65 7.85 12.53
N SER A 122 -1.35 7.70 12.82
CA SER A 122 -0.75 8.10 14.09
C SER A 122 -0.47 9.60 14.24
N GLU A 123 -0.34 10.33 13.12
CA GLU A 123 0.11 11.74 13.12
C GLU A 123 -1.01 12.77 13.44
N TYR A 124 -2.27 12.35 13.65
CA TYR A 124 -3.42 13.19 14.03
C TYR A 124 -3.45 14.58 13.36
N ARG A 125 -3.39 14.64 12.02
CA ARG A 125 -3.52 15.87 11.23
C ARG A 125 -4.91 15.97 10.59
N SER A 126 -5.41 17.19 10.40
CA SER A 126 -6.69 17.42 9.70
C SER A 126 -6.64 16.87 8.27
N GLY A 127 -7.63 16.06 7.87
CA GLY A 127 -7.73 15.50 6.50
C GLY A 127 -7.05 14.14 6.32
N VAL A 128 -6.37 13.61 7.34
CA VAL A 128 -5.78 12.25 7.32
C VAL A 128 -6.83 11.19 7.04
N ASP A 129 -8.01 11.26 7.69
CA ASP A 129 -9.10 10.30 7.47
C ASP A 129 -9.55 10.23 6.00
N ALA A 130 -9.60 11.37 5.32
CA ALA A 130 -9.99 11.45 3.92
C ALA A 130 -8.91 10.81 3.03
N LEU A 131 -7.64 11.09 3.30
CA LEU A 131 -6.52 10.47 2.58
C LEU A 131 -6.49 8.95 2.79
N LEU A 132 -6.58 8.48 4.03
CA LEU A 132 -6.58 7.04 4.36
C LEU A 132 -7.76 6.32 3.71
N LYS A 133 -8.92 6.97 3.62
CA LYS A 133 -10.06 6.42 2.88
C LYS A 133 -9.77 6.29 1.39
N VAL A 134 -9.13 7.29 0.77
CA VAL A 134 -8.72 7.19 -0.64
C VAL A 134 -7.71 6.07 -0.85
N LEU A 135 -6.67 6.00 -0.02
CA LEU A 135 -5.65 4.94 -0.12
C LEU A 135 -6.24 3.55 0.06
N ARG A 136 -7.17 3.37 1.00
CA ARG A 136 -7.88 2.10 1.19
C ARG A 136 -8.67 1.69 -0.07
N LEU A 137 -9.42 2.62 -0.65
CA LEU A 137 -10.18 2.34 -1.88
C LEU A 137 -9.26 1.94 -3.04
N LEU A 138 -8.09 2.57 -3.14
CA LEU A 138 -7.09 2.23 -4.15
C LEU A 138 -6.49 0.85 -3.93
N ASP A 139 -6.19 0.49 -2.67
CA ASP A 139 -5.72 -0.86 -2.33
C ASP A 139 -6.79 -1.92 -2.61
N GLU A 140 -8.04 -1.67 -2.22
CA GLU A 140 -9.17 -2.55 -2.50
C GLU A 140 -9.34 -2.77 -4.01
N GLU A 141 -9.30 -1.71 -4.81
CA GLU A 141 -9.40 -1.78 -6.28
C GLU A 141 -8.23 -2.59 -6.87
N ARG A 142 -6.99 -2.25 -6.50
CA ARG A 142 -5.78 -2.91 -7.01
C ARG A 142 -5.77 -4.40 -6.68
N VAL A 143 -5.98 -4.74 -5.40
CA VAL A 143 -5.95 -6.14 -4.93
C VAL A 143 -7.07 -6.94 -5.58
N THR A 144 -8.28 -6.37 -5.66
CA THR A 144 -9.42 -7.02 -6.33
C THR A 144 -9.12 -7.31 -7.79
N GLU A 145 -8.59 -6.34 -8.52
CA GLU A 145 -8.28 -6.51 -9.95
C GLU A 145 -7.14 -7.51 -10.17
N HIS A 146 -6.11 -7.49 -9.33
CA HIS A 146 -5.04 -8.48 -9.40
C HIS A 146 -5.57 -9.90 -9.16
N LEU A 147 -6.39 -10.10 -8.13
CA LEU A 147 -7.03 -11.39 -7.85
C LEU A 147 -7.94 -11.85 -8.99
N ARG A 148 -8.70 -10.94 -9.62
CA ARG A 148 -9.53 -11.27 -10.80
C ARG A 148 -8.67 -11.79 -11.95
N GLN A 149 -7.56 -11.12 -12.25
CA GLN A 149 -6.65 -11.53 -13.32
C GLN A 149 -6.04 -12.90 -13.04
N MET A 150 -5.64 -13.17 -11.80
CA MET A 150 -5.09 -14.47 -11.40
C MET A 150 -6.13 -15.58 -11.47
N ASN A 151 -7.34 -15.33 -10.96
CA ASN A 151 -8.45 -16.27 -11.03
C ASN A 151 -8.84 -16.59 -12.49
N ALA A 152 -8.85 -15.58 -13.38
CA ALA A 152 -9.11 -15.77 -14.80
C ALA A 152 -8.03 -16.63 -15.48
N LYS A 153 -6.75 -16.34 -15.24
CA LYS A 153 -5.63 -17.15 -15.75
C LYS A 153 -5.69 -18.60 -15.26
N ALA A 154 -6.09 -18.81 -14.01
CA ALA A 154 -6.27 -20.13 -13.44
C ALA A 154 -7.40 -20.93 -14.12
N GLN A 155 -8.52 -20.28 -14.47
CA GLN A 155 -9.64 -20.90 -15.19
C GLN A 155 -9.24 -21.35 -16.60
N LEU A 156 -8.42 -20.56 -17.29
CA LEU A 156 -7.92 -20.88 -18.63
C LEU A 156 -6.85 -21.99 -18.64
N LYS A 157 -6.46 -22.53 -17.48
CA LYS A 157 -5.32 -23.47 -17.30
C LYS A 157 -3.99 -22.90 -17.84
N GLU A 158 -3.90 -21.58 -18.00
CA GLU A 158 -2.69 -20.87 -18.41
C GLU A 158 -1.78 -20.57 -17.22
N TYR A 159 -2.21 -20.98 -16.02
CA TYR A 159 -1.44 -20.88 -14.79
C TYR A 159 -0.12 -21.65 -14.92
N LYS A 160 1.00 -20.91 -14.91
CA LYS A 160 2.35 -21.47 -14.90
C LYS A 160 2.87 -21.49 -13.45
N PRO A 161 3.07 -22.67 -12.83
CA PRO A 161 3.54 -22.79 -11.45
C PRO A 161 4.99 -22.33 -11.20
N SER A 162 5.60 -21.52 -12.07
CA SER A 162 7.03 -21.17 -12.01
C SER A 162 7.29 -19.69 -11.66
N CYS A 163 6.23 -18.89 -11.56
CA CYS A 163 6.28 -17.50 -11.15
C CYS A 163 5.47 -17.39 -9.86
N HIS A 164 6.11 -17.42 -8.70
CA HIS A 164 5.44 -17.49 -7.39
C HIS A 164 5.31 -16.15 -6.68
N ASP A 165 6.09 -15.15 -7.08
CA ASP A 165 6.24 -13.92 -6.31
C ASP A 165 4.92 -13.14 -6.24
N ALA A 166 4.10 -13.19 -7.31
CA ALA A 166 2.82 -12.51 -7.35
C ALA A 166 1.78 -13.15 -6.40
N GLU A 167 1.64 -14.47 -6.47
CA GLU A 167 0.76 -15.27 -5.61
C GLU A 167 1.13 -15.15 -4.14
N VAL A 168 2.43 -15.22 -3.86
CA VAL A 168 2.93 -15.11 -2.50
C VAL A 168 2.73 -13.68 -1.98
N SER A 169 3.00 -12.65 -2.79
CA SER A 169 2.82 -11.25 -2.37
C SER A 169 1.35 -10.93 -2.11
N ILE A 170 0.42 -11.31 -2.99
CA ILE A 170 -1.01 -11.02 -2.80
C ILE A 170 -1.61 -11.80 -1.62
N MET A 171 -1.20 -13.07 -1.45
CA MET A 171 -1.60 -13.87 -0.29
C MET A 171 -1.04 -13.29 1.00
N PHE A 172 0.23 -12.88 0.99
CA PHE A 172 0.87 -12.20 2.10
C PHE A 172 0.11 -10.92 2.47
N GLU A 173 -0.16 -10.06 1.50
CA GLU A 173 -0.84 -8.78 1.70
C GLU A 173 -2.23 -8.97 2.34
N VAL A 174 -3.09 -9.78 1.73
CA VAL A 174 -4.46 -9.97 2.21
C VAL A 174 -4.50 -10.65 3.59
N LEU A 175 -3.57 -11.58 3.87
CA LEU A 175 -3.53 -12.27 5.16
C LEU A 175 -2.82 -11.47 6.26
N MET A 176 -1.93 -10.55 5.92
CA MET A 176 -1.28 -9.64 6.88
C MET A 176 -2.15 -8.45 7.23
N TYR A 177 -2.89 -7.91 6.25
CA TYR A 177 -3.69 -6.69 6.36
C TYR A 177 -5.19 -7.02 6.18
N PRO A 178 -5.84 -7.62 7.20
CA PRO A 178 -7.19 -8.16 7.07
C PRO A 178 -8.29 -7.12 6.80
N ILE A 179 -7.98 -5.82 6.96
CA ILE A 179 -8.91 -4.74 6.64
C ILE A 179 -9.34 -4.75 5.16
N LEU A 180 -8.50 -5.31 4.28
CA LEU A 180 -8.83 -5.52 2.87
C LEU A 180 -10.02 -6.48 2.68
N LEU A 181 -10.24 -7.39 3.64
CA LEU A 181 -11.35 -8.35 3.59
C LEU A 181 -12.69 -7.75 4.03
N ASP A 182 -12.73 -6.49 4.45
CA ASP A 182 -13.99 -5.76 4.70
C ASP A 182 -14.70 -5.45 3.37
N ASP A 183 -13.97 -5.32 2.26
CA ASP A 183 -14.57 -5.25 0.92
C ASP A 183 -15.04 -6.63 0.44
N LEU A 184 -16.34 -6.73 0.18
CA LEU A 184 -16.97 -7.98 -0.22
C LEU A 184 -16.52 -8.46 -1.61
N SER A 185 -16.21 -7.54 -2.54
CA SER A 185 -15.75 -7.91 -3.89
C SER A 185 -14.39 -8.61 -3.80
N LEU A 186 -13.46 -8.00 -3.07
CA LEU A 186 -12.14 -8.52 -2.76
C LEU A 186 -12.22 -9.85 -2.03
N ALA A 187 -12.99 -9.92 -0.94
CA ALA A 187 -13.13 -11.15 -0.15
C ALA A 187 -13.63 -12.35 -1.01
N ASN A 188 -14.57 -12.12 -1.93
CA ASN A 188 -15.05 -13.16 -2.84
C ASN A 188 -13.98 -13.61 -3.86
N GLN A 189 -13.20 -12.67 -4.40
CA GLN A 189 -12.08 -12.98 -5.29
C GLN A 189 -10.98 -13.74 -4.55
N PHE A 190 -10.67 -13.31 -3.32
CA PHE A 190 -9.67 -13.94 -2.49
C PHE A 190 -10.07 -15.36 -2.07
N GLN A 191 -11.35 -15.59 -1.74
CA GLN A 191 -11.87 -16.95 -1.47
C GLN A 191 -11.60 -17.88 -2.66
N THR A 192 -11.92 -17.44 -3.89
CA THR A 192 -11.70 -18.23 -5.10
C THR A 192 -10.21 -18.51 -5.31
N PHE A 193 -9.38 -17.49 -5.09
CA PHE A 193 -7.93 -17.57 -5.24
C PHE A 193 -7.30 -18.54 -4.24
N ILE A 194 -7.53 -18.38 -2.93
CA ILE A 194 -6.87 -19.17 -1.90
C ILE A 194 -7.25 -20.66 -1.99
N GLU A 195 -8.51 -20.96 -2.35
CA GLU A 195 -8.96 -22.34 -2.57
C GLU A 195 -8.23 -22.99 -3.72
N ARG A 196 -7.96 -22.24 -4.78
CA ARG A 196 -7.26 -22.73 -5.96
C ARG A 196 -5.77 -22.91 -5.70
N ILE A 197 -5.13 -21.93 -5.06
CA ILE A 197 -3.72 -22.04 -4.66
C ILE A 197 -3.54 -23.23 -3.72
N ASP A 198 -4.47 -23.45 -2.79
CA ASP A 198 -4.40 -24.62 -1.89
C ASP A 198 -4.51 -25.96 -2.61
N GLU A 199 -5.32 -26.05 -3.68
CA GLU A 199 -5.39 -27.27 -4.50
C GLU A 199 -4.06 -27.59 -5.20
N ILE A 200 -3.31 -26.57 -5.58
CA ILE A 200 -2.10 -26.71 -6.40
C ILE A 200 -0.88 -26.94 -5.51
N PHE A 201 -0.77 -26.21 -4.40
CA PHE A 201 0.46 -26.12 -3.62
C PHE A 201 0.34 -26.61 -2.18
N GLU A 202 -0.88 -26.90 -1.69
CA GLU A 202 -1.15 -27.25 -0.29
C GLU A 202 -0.55 -26.20 0.67
N VAL A 203 -1.25 -25.06 0.81
CA VAL A 203 -0.75 -23.91 1.57
C VAL A 203 -0.58 -24.28 3.04
N SER A 204 0.61 -23.97 3.56
CA SER A 204 0.99 -24.14 4.95
C SER A 204 1.79 -22.92 5.43
N LEU A 205 1.77 -22.68 6.75
CA LEU A 205 2.57 -21.64 7.39
C LEU A 205 3.77 -22.28 8.08
N SER A 206 4.90 -21.56 8.11
CA SER A 206 5.97 -21.92 9.03
C SER A 206 5.56 -21.62 10.48
N THR A 207 6.10 -22.39 11.42
CA THR A 207 5.65 -22.34 12.82
C THR A 207 5.86 -20.95 13.44
N ASN A 208 4.85 -20.46 14.18
CA ASN A 208 4.85 -19.18 14.90
C ASN A 208 4.80 -17.89 14.04
N GLN A 209 4.61 -17.98 12.71
CA GLN A 209 4.26 -16.79 11.94
C GLN A 209 2.83 -16.34 12.25
N GLN A 210 2.60 -15.03 12.31
CA GLN A 210 1.28 -14.45 12.58
C GLN A 210 0.74 -13.78 11.32
N TYR A 211 -0.41 -14.25 10.86
CA TYR A 211 -1.16 -13.70 9.74
C TYR A 211 -2.61 -13.45 10.18
N PRO A 212 -2.95 -12.25 10.68
CA PRO A 212 -4.26 -11.98 11.28
C PRO A 212 -5.45 -12.33 10.38
N GLY A 213 -5.31 -12.16 9.07
CA GLY A 213 -6.33 -12.49 8.06
C GLY A 213 -6.63 -13.98 7.92
N VAL A 214 -5.79 -14.88 8.47
CA VAL A 214 -6.12 -16.31 8.54
C VAL A 214 -7.41 -16.55 9.32
N TYR A 215 -7.68 -15.76 10.37
CA TYR A 215 -8.93 -15.87 11.12
C TYR A 215 -10.14 -15.41 10.32
N ALA A 216 -9.97 -14.45 9.40
CA ALA A 216 -11.05 -14.00 8.52
C ALA A 216 -11.53 -15.12 7.57
N LEU A 217 -10.64 -16.03 7.16
CA LEU A 217 -11.00 -17.20 6.34
C LEU A 217 -12.04 -18.11 7.01
N LEU A 218 -12.13 -18.12 8.34
CA LEU A 218 -13.12 -18.91 9.08
C LEU A 218 -14.56 -18.41 8.87
N PHE A 219 -14.72 -17.18 8.41
CA PHE A 219 -16.02 -16.55 8.16
C PHE A 219 -16.40 -16.56 6.67
N PHE A 220 -15.55 -17.13 5.81
CA PHE A 220 -15.83 -17.25 4.38
C PHE A 220 -17.00 -18.21 4.13
N LYS A 221 -17.76 -17.97 3.06
CA LYS A 221 -18.98 -18.75 2.75
C LYS A 221 -18.67 -20.20 2.39
N SER A 222 -17.53 -20.44 1.76
CA SER A 222 -17.12 -21.77 1.35
C SER A 222 -16.56 -22.62 2.49
N CYS A 223 -17.00 -23.88 2.56
CA CYS A 223 -16.45 -24.86 3.49
C CYS A 223 -14.94 -25.08 3.28
N LYS A 224 -14.47 -24.97 2.03
CA LYS A 224 -13.08 -25.23 1.68
C LYS A 224 -12.16 -24.12 2.20
N ALA A 225 -12.48 -22.85 1.93
CA ALA A 225 -11.77 -21.72 2.53
C ALA A 225 -11.73 -21.79 4.06
N ARG A 226 -12.84 -22.15 4.73
CA ARG A 226 -12.86 -22.35 6.18
C ARG A 226 -11.94 -23.47 6.65
N ALA A 227 -11.88 -24.58 5.92
CA ALA A 227 -10.97 -25.69 6.23
C ALA A 227 -9.50 -25.28 6.09
N ILE A 228 -9.17 -24.47 5.06
CA ILE A 228 -7.86 -23.86 4.89
C ILE A 228 -7.54 -22.97 6.09
N GLY A 229 -8.42 -22.03 6.42
CA GLY A 229 -8.27 -21.13 7.58
C GLY A 229 -8.02 -21.90 8.89
N LEU A 230 -8.78 -22.97 9.14
CA LEU A 230 -8.59 -23.83 10.32
C LEU A 230 -7.22 -24.52 10.33
N ARG A 231 -6.75 -25.01 9.17
CA ARG A 231 -5.44 -25.67 9.04
C ARG A 231 -4.30 -24.67 9.26
N LEU A 232 -4.39 -23.47 8.68
CA LEU A 232 -3.39 -22.42 8.86
C LEU A 232 -3.37 -21.90 10.30
N ALA A 233 -4.53 -21.65 10.90
CA ALA A 233 -4.64 -21.17 12.29
C ALA A 233 -3.99 -22.13 13.30
N ARG A 234 -4.07 -23.45 13.07
CA ARG A 234 -3.38 -24.45 13.91
C ARG A 234 -1.86 -24.29 13.92
N SER A 235 -1.28 -23.74 12.85
CA SER A 235 0.16 -23.54 12.69
C SER A 235 0.67 -22.23 13.33
N MET A 236 -0.24 -21.28 13.61
CA MET A 236 0.06 -19.98 14.24
C MET A 236 0.26 -20.06 15.76
N GLY A 237 0.08 -21.25 16.36
CA GLY A 237 0.16 -21.45 17.81
C GLY A 237 -1.10 -21.00 18.56
N LYS A 238 -1.04 -20.94 19.90
CA LYS A 238 -2.14 -20.41 20.71
C LYS A 238 -2.13 -18.88 20.61
N LEU A 239 -3.28 -18.27 20.32
CA LEU A 239 -3.54 -16.86 20.64
C LEU A 239 -3.18 -16.65 22.12
N ARG A 240 -2.17 -15.82 22.38
CA ARG A 240 -1.83 -15.41 23.74
C ARG A 240 -2.73 -14.26 24.17
#